data_AF-A0A955FQ18-F1
#
_entry.id   AF-A0A955FQ18-F1
#
_cell.length_a   1.000
_cell.length_b   1.000
_cell.length_c   1.000
_cell.angle_alpha   90.00
_cell.angle_beta   90.00
_cell.angle_gamma   90.00
#
_symmetry.space_group_name_H-M   'P 1'
#
loop_
_entity.id
_entity.type
_entity.pdbx_description
1 polymer ?
#
loop_
_entity_poly.entity_id
_entity_poly.type
_entity_poly.pdbx_seq_one_letter_code
_entity_poly.pdbx_strand_id
1 'polypeptide(L)'
;MYSGSTITRYSGQILGAHQKIDRLARRQLEKLLPHSNFPSARAITHFEGDNGPDGVKRKSPGKDEPWHFFQPYDLGDTQLIAAIEDHYAKLVAALQAEDSVRASFEAAWLSHAIV
;
A
#
# COMPACT_ATOMS: atom_id res chain seq x y z
N MET A 1 -12.06 -11.61 2.09
CA MET A 1 -11.50 -12.91 1.66
C MET A 1 -10.01 -12.94 1.98
N TYR A 2 -9.49 -14.01 2.57
CA TYR A 2 -8.06 -14.15 2.84
C TYR A 2 -7.33 -14.65 1.58
N SER A 3 -6.44 -13.84 0.98
CA SER A 3 -5.65 -14.22 -0.21
C SER A 3 -4.22 -14.71 0.15
N GLY A 4 -4.06 -15.38 1.29
CA GLY A 4 -2.74 -15.81 1.75
C GLY A 4 -2.78 -17.13 2.53
N SER A 5 -1.79 -17.99 2.29
CA SER A 5 -1.58 -19.21 3.06
C SER A 5 -1.02 -18.82 4.44
N THR A 6 -1.77 -19.04 5.52
CA THR A 6 -1.30 -18.86 6.91
C THR A 6 -0.56 -20.10 7.40
N ILE A 7 0.62 -20.37 6.85
CA ILE A 7 1.50 -21.45 7.32
C ILE A 7 2.34 -20.97 8.51
N THR A 8 2.69 -19.68 8.55
CA THR A 8 3.35 -19.02 9.71
C THR A 8 2.89 -17.56 9.83
N ARG A 9 3.20 -16.87 10.95
CA ARG A 9 2.94 -15.41 11.10
C ARG A 9 3.59 -14.54 10.02
N TYR A 10 4.60 -15.06 9.32
CA TYR A 10 5.35 -14.34 8.28
C TYR A 10 4.87 -14.67 6.86
N SER A 11 4.05 -15.70 6.68
CA SER A 11 3.68 -16.16 5.34
C SER A 11 2.79 -15.14 4.62
N GLY A 12 1.92 -14.42 5.32
CA GLY A 12 1.15 -13.30 4.76
C GLY A 12 2.02 -12.12 4.30
N GLN A 13 3.14 -11.87 4.99
CA GLN A 13 4.07 -10.78 4.68
C GLN A 13 4.98 -11.06 3.47
N ILE A 14 5.16 -12.34 3.10
CA ILE A 14 6.07 -12.74 2.01
C ILE A 14 5.30 -13.22 0.77
N LEU A 15 4.14 -13.84 0.96
CA LEU A 15 3.35 -14.49 -0.10
C LEU A 15 2.14 -13.69 -0.58
N GLY A 16 1.81 -12.54 0.02
CA GLY A 16 0.69 -11.74 -0.44
C GLY A 16 0.97 -11.09 -1.80
N ALA A 17 -0.09 -11.00 -2.62
CA ALA A 17 -0.02 -10.51 -3.99
C ALA A 17 0.47 -9.04 -4.04
N HIS A 18 -0.07 -8.19 -3.16
CA HIS A 18 0.34 -6.79 -3.00
C HIS A 18 1.85 -6.67 -2.76
N GLN A 19 2.38 -7.35 -1.73
CA GLN A 19 3.81 -7.27 -1.40
C GLN A 19 4.70 -7.69 -2.57
N LYS A 20 4.25 -8.68 -3.36
CA LYS A 20 5.02 -9.17 -4.52
C LYS A 20 5.02 -8.15 -5.65
N ILE A 21 3.87 -7.54 -5.95
CA ILE A 21 3.74 -6.49 -6.97
C ILE A 21 4.58 -5.27 -6.56
N ASP A 22 4.51 -4.85 -5.30
CA ASP A 22 5.22 -3.67 -4.80
C ASP A 22 6.74 -3.86 -4.82
N ARG A 23 7.22 -5.03 -4.42
CA ARG A 23 8.64 -5.38 -4.55
C ARG A 23 9.11 -5.36 -6.00
N LEU A 24 8.29 -5.84 -6.95
CA LEU A 24 8.64 -5.84 -8.37
C LEU A 24 8.65 -4.41 -8.93
N ALA A 25 7.60 -3.63 -8.65
CA ALA A 25 7.48 -2.24 -9.08
C ALA A 25 8.67 -1.42 -8.56
N ARG A 26 8.99 -1.52 -7.26
CA ARG A 26 10.10 -0.78 -6.66
C ARG A 26 11.46 -1.19 -7.24
N ARG A 27 11.66 -2.47 -7.58
CA ARG A 27 12.87 -2.94 -8.26
C ARG A 27 13.03 -2.37 -9.67
N GLN A 28 11.94 -2.20 -10.41
CA GLN A 28 12.01 -1.55 -11.73
C GLN A 28 12.23 -0.05 -11.59
N LEU A 29 11.59 0.59 -10.61
CA LEU A 29 11.80 2.00 -10.33
C LEU A 29 13.27 2.32 -10.03
N GLU A 30 13.96 1.47 -9.24
CA GLU A 30 15.40 1.66 -8.96
C GLU A 30 16.26 1.68 -10.22
N LYS A 31 15.90 0.90 -11.23
CA LYS A 31 16.66 0.86 -12.49
C LYS A 31 16.45 2.12 -13.32
N LEU A 32 15.25 2.71 -13.26
CA LEU A 32 14.88 3.91 -14.00
C LEU A 32 15.36 5.18 -13.30
N LEU A 33 15.30 5.20 -11.97
CA LEU A 33 15.66 6.32 -11.10
C LEU A 33 16.62 5.85 -10.00
N PRO A 34 17.87 5.51 -10.37
CA PRO A 34 18.88 5.12 -9.40
C PRO A 34 19.17 6.29 -8.44
N HIS A 35 19.40 5.96 -7.17
CA HIS A 35 19.69 6.96 -6.11
C HIS A 35 18.55 7.94 -5.82
N SER A 36 17.31 7.59 -6.17
CA SER A 36 16.15 8.39 -5.74
C SER A 36 15.95 8.32 -4.22
N ASN A 37 15.43 9.40 -3.63
CA ASN A 37 15.00 9.43 -2.22
C ASN A 37 13.72 8.61 -1.96
N PHE A 38 13.29 7.80 -2.93
CA PHE A 38 12.07 7.03 -2.83
C PHE A 38 12.26 5.83 -1.88
N PRO A 39 11.29 5.55 -0.99
CA PRO A 39 11.39 4.47 -0.01
C PRO A 39 11.82 3.12 -0.59
N SER A 40 12.68 2.40 0.13
CA SER A 40 13.07 1.05 -0.27
C SER A 40 11.88 0.08 -0.20
N ALA A 41 11.94 -1.01 -0.98
CA ALA A 41 10.87 -2.03 -0.96
C ALA A 41 10.63 -2.58 0.46
N ARG A 42 11.70 -2.76 1.24
CA ARG A 42 11.61 -3.22 2.62
C ARG A 42 10.85 -2.22 3.51
N ALA A 43 11.10 -0.92 3.31
CA ALA A 43 10.45 0.14 4.09
C ALA A 43 8.96 0.26 3.76
N ILE A 44 8.58 0.13 2.48
CA ILE A 44 7.18 0.10 2.05
C ILE A 44 6.46 -1.11 2.66
N THR A 45 6.98 -2.32 2.45
CA THR A 45 6.35 -3.56 2.93
C THR A 45 6.24 -3.66 4.46
N HIS A 46 6.97 -2.82 5.21
CA HIS A 46 6.82 -2.72 6.67
C HIS A 46 5.41 -2.26 7.07
N PHE A 47 4.78 -1.42 6.26
CA PHE A 47 3.46 -0.84 6.46
C PHE A 47 2.35 -1.58 5.70
N GLU A 48 2.61 -2.82 5.26
CA GLU A 48 1.62 -3.67 4.61
C GLU A 48 1.19 -4.84 5.51
N GLY A 49 0.23 -5.65 5.03
CA GLY A 49 -0.28 -6.82 5.76
C GLY A 49 -0.83 -6.44 7.12
N ASP A 50 -0.37 -7.12 8.18
CA ASP A 50 -0.79 -6.90 9.58
C ASP A 50 -0.55 -5.46 10.10
N ASN A 51 0.45 -4.76 9.55
CA ASN A 51 0.78 -3.39 9.92
C ASN A 51 0.08 -2.35 9.03
N GLY A 52 -0.57 -2.82 7.97
CA GLY A 52 -1.16 -2.00 6.93
C GLY A 52 -2.68 -2.05 6.89
N PRO A 53 -3.25 -1.71 5.73
CA PRO A 53 -4.69 -1.62 5.54
C PRO A 53 -5.43 -2.94 5.84
N ASP A 54 -4.86 -4.09 5.45
CA ASP A 54 -5.44 -5.41 5.75
C ASP A 54 -5.42 -5.75 7.24
N GLY A 55 -4.48 -5.19 8.00
CA GLY A 55 -4.45 -5.29 9.45
C GLY A 55 -5.65 -4.61 10.13
N VAL A 56 -6.28 -3.63 9.47
CA VAL A 56 -7.49 -2.97 9.98
C VAL A 56 -8.66 -3.94 10.04
N LYS A 57 -8.78 -4.87 9.08
CA LYS A 57 -9.81 -5.93 9.08
C LYS A 57 -9.74 -6.81 10.34
N ARG A 58 -8.54 -6.98 10.92
CA ARG A 58 -8.35 -7.70 12.18
C ARG A 58 -8.65 -6.83 13.41
N LYS A 59 -8.43 -5.52 13.33
CA LYS A 59 -8.58 -4.57 14.45
C LYS A 59 -10.01 -4.05 14.58
N SER A 60 -10.74 -3.92 13.47
CA SER A 60 -12.09 -3.36 13.38
C SER A 60 -12.91 -4.06 12.27
N PRO A 61 -13.30 -5.34 12.47
CA PRO A 61 -14.02 -6.10 11.45
C PRO A 61 -15.33 -5.42 11.04
N GLY A 62 -15.49 -5.17 9.74
CA GLY A 62 -16.71 -4.60 9.14
C GLY A 62 -17.02 -3.13 9.47
N LYS A 63 -16.09 -2.38 10.07
CA LYS A 63 -16.29 -0.96 10.41
C LYS A 63 -15.36 -0.03 9.65
N ASP A 64 -14.06 -0.27 9.74
CA ASP A 64 -13.03 0.64 9.20
C ASP A 64 -12.23 -0.02 8.07
N GLU A 65 -12.76 -1.09 7.48
CA GLU A 65 -12.08 -1.80 6.39
C GLU A 65 -12.01 -0.89 5.16
N PRO A 66 -10.83 -0.73 4.54
CA PRO A 66 -10.73 0.02 3.30
C PRO A 66 -11.66 -0.58 2.26
N TRP A 67 -12.41 0.26 1.55
CA TRP A 67 -13.29 -0.17 0.47
C TRP A 67 -12.43 -0.51 -0.76
N HIS A 68 -12.38 -1.77 -1.16
CA HIS A 68 -11.50 -2.29 -2.21
C HIS A 68 -12.16 -2.42 -3.60
N PHE A 69 -13.40 -1.95 -3.75
CA PHE A 69 -14.14 -2.10 -5.00
C PHE A 69 -14.33 -0.74 -5.66
N PHE A 70 -14.21 -0.72 -6.98
CA PHE A 70 -14.48 0.44 -7.81
C PHE A 70 -15.38 0.02 -8.96
N GLN A 71 -16.52 0.69 -9.08
CA GLN A 71 -17.45 0.56 -10.19
C GLN A 71 -17.20 1.69 -11.20
N PRO A 72 -16.47 1.43 -12.31
CA PRO A 72 -16.01 2.49 -13.22
C PRO A 72 -17.12 3.25 -13.95
N TYR A 73 -18.33 2.71 -13.97
CA TYR A 73 -19.49 3.31 -14.62
C TYR A 73 -20.45 3.99 -13.63
N ASP A 74 -20.14 3.97 -12.34
CA ASP A 74 -20.86 4.71 -11.31
C ASP A 74 -20.06 5.95 -10.92
N LEU A 75 -20.50 7.11 -11.38
CA LEU A 75 -19.85 8.39 -11.06
C LEU A 75 -19.92 8.74 -9.57
N GLY A 76 -20.79 8.07 -8.80
CA GLY A 76 -20.87 8.21 -7.35
C GLY A 76 -19.82 7.38 -6.59
N ASP A 77 -19.23 6.36 -7.21
CA ASP A 77 -18.25 5.47 -6.57
C ASP A 77 -16.84 6.09 -6.59
N THR A 78 -16.66 7.09 -5.73
CA THR A 78 -15.45 7.93 -5.69
C THR A 78 -14.55 7.63 -4.49
N GLN A 79 -14.95 6.75 -3.58
CA GLN A 79 -14.25 6.54 -2.31
C GLN A 79 -12.81 6.04 -2.51
N LEU A 80 -12.62 5.06 -3.40
CA LEU A 80 -11.29 4.54 -3.72
C LEU A 80 -10.43 5.60 -4.41
N ILE A 81 -11.01 6.38 -5.33
CA ILE A 81 -10.31 7.46 -6.04
C ILE A 81 -9.83 8.51 -5.04
N ALA A 82 -10.71 8.96 -4.14
CA ALA A 82 -10.36 9.92 -3.11
C ALA A 82 -9.24 9.43 -2.20
N ALA A 83 -9.24 8.13 -1.84
CA ALA A 83 -8.15 7.54 -1.06
C ALA A 83 -6.82 7.51 -1.84
N ILE A 84 -6.84 7.14 -3.13
CA ILE A 84 -5.67 7.16 -4.01
C ILE A 84 -5.09 8.59 -4.10
N GLU A 85 -5.94 9.58 -4.36
CA GLU A 85 -5.52 10.98 -4.49
C GLU A 85 -4.94 11.54 -3.19
N ASP A 86 -5.56 11.22 -2.05
CA ASP A 86 -5.11 11.66 -0.73
C ASP A 86 -3.75 11.06 -0.34
N HIS A 87 -3.59 9.73 -0.48
CA HIS A 87 -2.32 9.07 -0.21
C HIS A 87 -1.22 9.53 -1.19
N TYR A 88 -1.55 9.78 -2.46
CA TYR A 88 -0.62 10.36 -3.43
C TYR A 88 -0.14 11.75 -3.01
N ALA A 89 -1.06 12.66 -2.67
CA ALA A 89 -0.71 14.02 -2.26
C ALA A 89 0.18 14.02 -1.01
N LYS A 90 -0.14 13.16 -0.03
CA LYS A 90 0.65 13.00 1.19
C LYS A 90 2.02 12.37 0.95
N LEU A 91 2.12 11.40 0.03
CA LEU A 91 3.39 10.82 -0.39
C LEU A 91 4.30 11.89 -0.99
N VAL A 92 3.78 12.72 -1.91
CA VAL A 92 4.54 13.82 -2.52
C VAL A 92 5.04 14.78 -1.44
N ALA A 93 4.17 15.20 -0.51
CA ALA A 93 4.55 16.08 0.58
C ALA A 93 5.63 15.46 1.50
N ALA A 94 5.51 14.18 1.82
CA ALA A 94 6.48 13.46 2.65
C ALA A 94 7.85 13.33 1.96
N LEU A 95 7.87 13.07 0.65
CA LEU A 95 9.09 13.02 -0.14
C LEU A 95 9.79 14.39 -0.20
N GLN A 96 9.03 15.47 -0.37
CA GLN A 96 9.56 16.84 -0.34
C GLN A 96 10.13 17.22 1.03
N ALA A 97 9.51 16.74 2.10
CA ALA A 97 9.97 16.95 3.47
C ALA A 97 11.08 15.99 3.92
N GLU A 98 11.50 15.06 3.04
CA GLU A 98 12.46 13.99 3.35
C GLU A 98 12.03 13.08 4.53
N ASP A 99 10.74 13.00 4.82
CA ASP A 99 10.18 12.11 5.84
C ASP A 99 10.03 10.70 5.27
N SER A 100 11.12 9.92 5.39
CA SER A 100 11.18 8.54 4.90
C SER A 100 10.15 7.60 5.54
N VAL A 101 9.77 7.84 6.80
CA VAL A 101 8.79 7.01 7.51
C VAL A 101 7.40 7.28 6.95
N ARG A 102 7.02 8.57 6.87
CA ARG A 102 5.73 8.95 6.30
C ARG A 102 5.63 8.57 4.83
N ALA A 103 6.68 8.81 4.04
CA ALA A 103 6.70 8.43 2.63
C ALA A 103 6.53 6.91 2.45
N SER A 104 7.16 6.09 3.30
CA SER A 104 7.01 4.64 3.26
C SER A 104 5.57 4.20 3.59
N PHE A 105 4.95 4.85 4.58
CA PHE A 105 3.55 4.62 4.95
C PHE A 105 2.60 4.98 3.80
N GLU A 106 2.71 6.18 3.25
CA GLU A 106 1.82 6.64 2.18
C GLU A 106 1.99 5.82 0.90
N ALA A 107 3.23 5.43 0.58
CA ALA A 107 3.49 4.55 -0.55
C ALA A 107 2.83 3.17 -0.39
N ALA A 108 2.85 2.58 0.81
CA ALA A 108 2.23 1.28 1.08
C ALA A 108 0.70 1.31 1.02
N TRP A 109 0.09 2.39 1.49
CA TRP A 109 -1.37 2.55 1.43
C TRP A 109 -1.85 2.86 0.01
N LEU A 110 -1.10 3.69 -0.72
CA LEU A 110 -1.37 3.99 -2.12
C LEU A 110 -1.26 2.73 -3.00
N SER A 111 -0.19 1.95 -2.84
CA SER A 111 -0.01 0.72 -3.63
C SER A 111 -1.10 -0.30 -3.34
N HIS A 112 -1.49 -0.44 -2.07
CA HIS A 112 -2.58 -1.31 -1.66
C HIS A 112 -3.94 -0.91 -2.24
N ALA A 113 -4.20 0.39 -2.46
CA ALA A 113 -5.43 0.86 -3.09
C ALA A 113 -5.47 0.62 -4.62
N ILE A 114 -4.30 0.49 -5.26
CA ILE A 114 -4.18 0.30 -6.72
C ILE A 114 -4.19 -1.18 -7.11
N VAL A 115 -3.67 -2.05 -6.25
CA VAL A 115 -3.48 -3.49 -6.49
C VAL A 115 -4.65 -4.30 -5.93
#